data_AF-A0A6A6WSR8-F1
#
_entry.id   AF-A0A6A6WSR8-F1
#
_cell.length_a   1.000
_cell.length_b   1.000
_cell.length_c   1.000
_cell.angle_alpha   90.00
_cell.angle_beta   90.00
_cell.angle_gamma   90.00
#
_symmetry.space_group_name_H-M   'P 1'
#
loop_
_entity.id
_entity.type
_entity.pdbx_description
1 polymer ?
#
loop_
_entity_poly.entity_id
_entity_poly.type
_entity_poly.pdbx_seq_one_letter_code
_entity_poly.pdbx_strand_id
1 'polypeptide(L)' 'IETWLFLGSKITLFGDASHAMLPSAAQGAGMGVEHSSAIAELLARAKHRDQIPLVLKAFENLRLPRCTYIVDSGRRNAQK' A
#
# COMPACT_ATOMS: atom_id res chain seq x y z
N ILE A 1 -11.07 -0.61 0.96
CA ILE A 1 -10.76 0.33 -0.15
C ILE A 1 -10.37 -0.50 -1.34
N GLU A 2 -11.04 -0.33 -2.48
CA GLU A 2 -10.79 -1.14 -3.68
C GLU A 2 -9.59 -0.65 -4.50
N THR A 3 -9.25 0.64 -4.40
CA THR A 3 -8.08 1.24 -5.05
C THR A 3 -7.49 2.36 -4.20
N TRP A 4 -6.16 2.47 -4.20
CA TRP A 4 -5.39 3.55 -3.60
C TRP A 4 -5.06 4.66 -4.60
N LEU A 5 -5.41 4.49 -5.87
CA LEU A 5 -5.05 5.43 -6.93
C LEU A 5 -6.14 6.47 -7.15
N PHE A 6 -5.72 7.73 -7.26
CA PHE A 6 -6.60 8.81 -7.68
C PHE A 6 -6.72 8.87 -9.21
N LEU A 7 -7.69 9.65 -9.69
CA LEU A 7 -7.90 9.87 -11.13
C LEU A 7 -6.59 10.29 -11.82
N GLY A 8 -6.28 9.65 -12.95
CA GLY A 8 -5.05 9.88 -13.70
C GLY A 8 -3.81 9.18 -13.13
N SER A 9 -3.92 8.45 -12.00
CA SER A 9 -2.87 7.59 -11.43
C SER A 9 -1.53 8.30 -11.22
N LYS A 10 -1.57 9.56 -10.77
CA LYS A 10 -0.37 10.32 -10.39
C LYS A 10 -0.26 10.56 -8.88
N ILE A 11 -1.28 10.15 -8.13
CA ILE A 11 -1.37 10.27 -6.68
C ILE A 11 -1.85 8.91 -6.15
N THR A 12 -1.25 8.45 -5.05
CA THR A 12 -1.61 7.20 -4.39
C THR A 12 -1.71 7.37 -2.88
N LEU A 13 -2.59 6.61 -2.24
CA LEU A 13 -2.68 6.51 -0.78
C LEU A 13 -1.51 5.68 -0.22
N PHE A 14 -1.10 6.01 1.01
CA PHE A 14 0.07 5.43 1.65
C PHE A 14 -0.13 5.31 3.17
N GLY A 15 0.50 4.32 3.81
CA GLY A 15 0.44 4.13 5.26
C GLY A 15 -1.00 3.91 5.76
N ASP A 16 -1.30 4.41 6.96
CA ASP A 16 -2.63 4.24 7.57
C ASP A 16 -3.77 4.84 6.71
N ALA A 17 -3.49 5.84 5.87
CA ALA A 17 -4.48 6.34 4.91
C ALA A 17 -4.91 5.29 3.87
N SER A 18 -4.05 4.30 3.61
CA SER A 18 -4.32 3.19 2.70
C SER A 18 -4.80 1.90 3.39
N HIS A 19 -4.43 1.71 4.67
CA HIS A 19 -4.63 0.43 5.37
C HIS A 19 -4.76 0.53 6.90
N ALA A 20 -5.49 1.54 7.41
CA ALA A 20 -5.78 1.67 8.84
C ALA A 20 -6.17 0.32 9.48
N MET A 21 -5.44 -0.04 10.54
CA MET A 21 -5.55 -1.34 11.20
C MET A 21 -5.70 -1.20 12.71
N LEU A 22 -6.15 -2.27 13.37
CA LEU A 22 -6.23 -2.31 14.83
C LEU A 22 -4.81 -2.24 15.43
N PRO A 23 -4.59 -1.47 16.51
CA PRO A 23 -3.28 -1.42 17.17
C PRO A 23 -2.76 -2.80 17.60
N SER A 24 -3.66 -3.72 17.96
CA SER A 24 -3.34 -5.11 18.32
C SER A 24 -2.73 -5.93 17.18
N ALA A 25 -2.87 -5.49 15.93
CA ALA A 25 -2.20 -6.12 14.79
C ALA A 25 -0.69 -5.84 14.79
N ALA A 26 -0.21 -4.79 15.47
CA ALA A 26 1.20 -4.42 15.64
C ALA A 26 2.03 -4.29 14.34
N GLN A 27 1.37 -4.07 13.19
CA GLN A 27 2.01 -4.05 11.87
C GLN A 27 1.92 -2.70 11.13
N GLY A 28 1.30 -1.66 11.71
CA GLY A 28 1.13 -0.37 11.02
C GLY A 28 2.46 0.24 10.56
N ALA A 29 3.42 0.35 11.48
CA ALA A 29 4.75 0.87 11.18
C ALA A 29 5.53 -0.02 10.20
N GLY A 30 5.51 -1.34 10.39
CA GLY A 30 6.19 -2.30 9.51
C GLY A 30 5.68 -2.22 8.07
N MET A 31 4.36 -2.18 7.90
CA MET A 31 3.73 -2.03 6.58
C MET A 31 4.00 -0.67 5.95
N GLY A 32 4.13 0.39 6.75
CA GLY A 32 4.59 1.70 6.28
C GLY A 32 5.99 1.65 5.68
N VAL A 33 6.95 0.98 6.35
CA VAL A 33 8.32 0.80 5.84
C VAL A 33 8.32 -0.06 4.57
N GLU A 34 7.56 -1.17 4.55
CA GLU A 34 7.42 -1.98 3.34
C GLU A 34 6.87 -1.16 2.15
N HIS A 35 5.90 -0.26 2.40
CA HIS A 35 5.41 0.65 1.37
C HIS A 35 6.51 1.58 0.85
N SER A 36 7.30 2.18 1.74
CA SER A 36 8.35 3.15 1.37
C SER A 36 9.40 2.48 0.50
N SER A 37 9.82 1.27 0.88
CA SER A 37 10.78 0.50 0.11
C SER A 37 10.22 0.10 -1.26
N ALA A 38 8.98 -0.39 -1.31
CA ALA A 38 8.38 -0.85 -2.56
C ALA A 38 8.17 0.28 -3.57
N ILE A 39 7.62 1.43 -3.14
CA ILE A 39 7.39 2.56 -4.04
C ILE A 39 8.70 3.17 -4.53
N ALA A 40 9.72 3.27 -3.67
CA ALA A 40 11.04 3.80 -4.04
C ALA A 40 11.70 2.92 -5.10
N GLU A 41 11.70 1.60 -4.92
CA GLU A 41 12.26 0.64 -5.88
C GLU A 41 11.52 0.70 -7.24
N LEU A 42 10.19 0.76 -7.22
CA LEU A 42 9.41 0.84 -8.47
C LEU A 42 9.61 2.18 -9.19
N LEU A 43 9.71 3.29 -8.44
CA LEU A 43 10.00 4.61 -9.01
C LEU A 43 11.41 4.68 -9.58
N ALA A 44 12.40 4.03 -8.96
CA ALA A 44 13.78 3.98 -9.46
C ALA A 44 13.89 3.28 -10.83
N ARG A 45 12.91 2.44 -11.18
CA ARG A 45 12.83 1.76 -12.48
C ARG A 45 12.19 2.61 -13.58
N ALA A 46 11.53 3.73 -13.23
CA ALA A 46 10.99 4.65 -14.21
C ALA A 46 12.12 5.45 -14.88
N LYS A 47 12.13 5.44 -16.21
CA LYS A 47 13.02 6.25 -17.05
C LYS A 47 12.40 7.60 -17.40
N HIS A 48 11.07 7.67 -17.46
CA HIS A 48 10.33 8.84 -17.89
C HIS A 48 9.10 9.10 -17.00
N ARG A 49 8.67 10.37 -16.91
CA ARG A 49 7.56 10.81 -16.04
C ARG A 49 6.18 10.29 -16.47
N ASP A 50 6.03 9.96 -17.74
CA ASP A 50 4.82 9.33 -18.29
C ASP A 50 4.64 7.89 -17.81
N GLN A 51 5.68 7.26 -17.24
CA GLN A 51 5.62 5.92 -16.65
C GLN A 51 5.10 5.91 -15.21
N ILE A 52 4.92 7.08 -14.57
CA ILE A 52 4.44 7.18 -13.18
C ILE A 52 3.09 6.46 -12.97
N PRO A 53 2.07 6.61 -13.84
CA PRO A 53 0.84 5.81 -13.75
C PRO A 53 1.06 4.30 -13.69
N LEU A 54 1.95 3.78 -14.54
CA LEU A 54 2.29 2.35 -14.56
C LEU A 54 2.96 1.93 -13.26
N VAL A 55 3.91 2.72 -12.76
CA VAL A 55 4.62 2.46 -11.50
C VAL A 55 3.66 2.45 -10.31
N LEU A 56 2.78 3.46 -10.20
CA LEU A 56 1.83 3.52 -9.09
C LEU A 56 0.82 2.36 -9.17
N LYS A 57 0.44 1.91 -10.38
CA LYS A 57 -0.39 0.71 -10.54
C LYS A 57 0.33 -0.56 -10.12
N ALA A 58 1.61 -0.70 -10.48
CA ALA A 58 2.43 -1.81 -10.02
C ALA A 58 2.57 -1.82 -8.48
N PHE A 59 2.77 -0.65 -7.87
CA PHE A 59 2.82 -0.49 -6.41
C PHE A 59 1.52 -0.94 -5.75
N GLU A 60 0.37 -0.46 -6.22
CA GLU A 60 -0.95 -0.86 -5.70
C GLU A 60 -1.14 -2.37 -5.82
N ASN A 61 -0.91 -2.95 -7.01
CA ASN A 61 -1.10 -4.37 -7.26
C ASN A 61 -0.21 -5.24 -6.35
N LEU A 62 1.01 -4.78 -6.05
CA LEU A 62 1.93 -5.48 -5.16
C LEU A 62 1.51 -5.38 -3.68
N ARG A 63 1.04 -4.21 -3.25
CA ARG A 63 0.89 -3.89 -1.83
C ARG A 63 -0.53 -4.09 -1.29
N LEU A 64 -1.56 -3.79 -2.09
CA LEU A 64 -2.96 -3.89 -1.68
C LEU A 64 -3.30 -5.29 -1.11
N PRO A 65 -2.97 -6.42 -1.76
CA PRO A 65 -3.34 -7.74 -1.23
C PRO A 65 -2.67 -8.07 0.12
N ARG A 66 -1.38 -7.75 0.25
CA ARG A 66 -0.58 -7.96 1.47
C ARG A 66 -1.16 -7.17 2.66
N CYS A 67 -1.57 -5.93 2.41
CA CYS A 67 -2.09 -5.04 3.45
C CYS A 67 -3.50 -5.45 3.90
N THR A 68 -4.37 -5.77 2.94
CA THR A 68 -5.72 -6.29 3.21
C THR A 68 -5.65 -7.56 4.07
N TYR A 69 -4.76 -8.49 3.71
CA TYR A 69 -4.57 -9.73 4.50
C TYR A 69 -4.24 -9.45 5.97
N ILE A 70 -3.34 -8.51 6.28
CA ILE A 70 -2.98 -8.18 7.66
C ILE A 70 -4.11 -7.49 8.40
N VAL A 71 -4.78 -6.52 7.76
CA VAL A 71 -5.93 -5.83 8.35
C VAL A 71 -7.02 -6.85 8.73
N ASP A 72 -7.34 -7.76 7.83
CA ASP A 72 -8.37 -8.77 8.06
C ASP A 72 -7.94 -9.86 9.05
N SER A 73 -6.65 -10.22 9.07
CA SER A 73 -6.10 -11.10 10.11
C SER A 73 -6.18 -10.45 11.50
N GLY A 74 -5.84 -9.17 11.62
CA GLY A 74 -5.93 -8.42 12.87
C GLY A 74 -7.36 -8.33 13.39
N ARG A 75 -8.33 -8.06 12.49
CA ARG A 75 -9.77 -8.04 12.82
C ARG A 75 -10.25 -9.40 13.33
N ARG A 76 -9.88 -10.50 12.65
CA ARG A 76 -10.26 -11.86 13.09
C ARG A 76 -9.67 -12.23 14.44
N ASN A 77 -8.44 -11.80 14.73
CA ASN A 77 -7.80 -12.07 16.01
C ASN A 77 -8.44 -11.29 17.17
N ALA A 78 -8.98 -10.10 16.90
CA ALA A 78 -9.66 -9.30 17.92
C ALA A 78 -11.09 -9.77 18.26
N GLN A 79 -11.65 -10.71 17.47
CA GLN A 79 -12.97 -11.30 17.69
C GLN A 79 -12.92 -12.62 18.46
N LYS A 80 -11.72 -13.10 18.79
CA LYS A 80 -11.48 -14.26 19.66
C LYS A 80 -11.28 -13.81 21.09
#